data_AF-A0A1T5G8S1-F1
#
_entry.id   AF-A0A1T5G8S1-F1
#
_cell.length_a   1.000
_cell.length_b   1.000
_cell.length_c   1.000
_cell.angle_alpha   90.00
_cell.angle_beta   90.00
_cell.angle_gamma   90.00
#
_symmetry.space_group_name_H-M   'P 1'
#
loop_
_entity.id
_entity.type
_entity.pdbx_description
1 polymer ?
#
loop_
_entity_poly.entity_id
_entity_poly.type
_entity_poly.pdbx_seq_one_letter_code
_entity_poly.pdbx_strand_id
1 'polypeptide(L)'
;MKKGISIGIYFIGICMVIFFAAKALIGGNAVVNPEAMIPFTEFERNSIFLGIGFIPMVLSCIFLIYACDIKTKIKRILVFTPGIITGIPFVVGAGMIIIMMFLGLKNAILG
;
A
#
# COMPACT_ATOMS: atom_id res chain seq x y z
N MET A 1 0.86 -28.19 -7.03
CA MET A 1 1.93 -27.19 -6.80
C MET A 1 1.47 -25.73 -6.92
N LYS A 2 0.70 -25.31 -7.93
CA LYS A 2 0.32 -23.89 -8.14
C LYS A 2 -0.45 -23.22 -6.97
N LYS A 3 -1.31 -23.97 -6.25
CA LYS A 3 -2.09 -23.46 -5.11
C LYS A 3 -1.23 -23.08 -3.91
N GLY A 4 -0.26 -23.92 -3.52
CA GLY A 4 0.57 -23.68 -2.34
C GLY A 4 1.45 -22.43 -2.47
N ILE A 5 2.01 -22.20 -3.66
CA ILE A 5 2.81 -21.01 -3.95
C ILE A 5 1.96 -19.73 -3.86
N SER A 6 0.76 -19.75 -4.44
CA SER A 6 -0.17 -18.61 -4.39
C SER A 6 -0.58 -18.28 -2.95
N ILE A 7 -0.90 -19.30 -2.14
CA ILE A 7 -1.20 -19.13 -0.71
C ILE A 7 0.01 -18.55 0.04
N GLY A 8 1.22 -19.05 -0.22
CA GLY A 8 2.44 -18.57 0.42
C GLY A 8 2.72 -17.09 0.13
N ILE A 9 2.66 -16.68 -1.14
CA ILE A 9 2.87 -15.28 -1.55
C ILE A 9 1.81 -14.37 -0.91
N TYR A 10 0.54 -14.78 -0.95
CA TYR A 10 -0.55 -14.02 -0.35
C TYR A 10 -0.39 -13.87 1.17
N PHE A 11 0.03 -14.93 1.87
CA PHE A 11 0.24 -14.91 3.32
C PHE A 11 1.41 -13.99 3.71
N ILE A 12 2.53 -14.07 2.98
CA ILE A 12 3.66 -13.15 3.17
C ILE A 12 3.22 -11.70 2.95
N GLY A 13 2.43 -11.45 1.90
CA GLY A 13 1.84 -10.15 1.62
C GLY A 13 1.01 -9.63 2.80
N ILE A 14 0.11 -10.46 3.34
CA ILE A 14 -0.67 -10.09 4.54
C ILE A 14 0.24 -9.75 5.71
N CYS A 15 1.25 -10.57 6.01
CA CYS A 15 2.17 -10.31 7.12
C CYS A 15 2.87 -8.96 6.97
N MET A 16 3.31 -8.61 5.75
CA MET A 16 3.91 -7.29 5.48
C MET A 16 2.90 -6.15 5.65
N VAL A 17 1.67 -6.29 5.14
CA VAL A 17 0.63 -5.27 5.30
C VAL A 17 0.33 -5.03 6.77
N ILE A 18 0.17 -6.09 7.57
CA ILE A 18 -0.08 -5.98 9.01
C ILE A 18 1.11 -5.31 9.71
N PHE A 19 2.34 -5.71 9.39
CA PHE A 19 3.54 -5.17 10.01
C PHE A 19 3.69 -3.67 9.76
N PHE A 20 3.58 -3.23 8.50
CA PHE A 20 3.70 -1.81 8.18
C PHE A 20 2.51 -1.00 8.68
N ALA A 21 1.30 -1.56 8.66
CA ALA A 21 0.11 -0.88 9.18
C ALA A 21 0.24 -0.68 10.69
N ALA A 22 0.68 -1.70 11.42
CA ALA A 22 0.95 -1.60 12.85
C ALA A 22 2.04 -0.57 13.14
N LYS A 23 3.14 -0.55 12.38
CA LYS A 23 4.18 0.47 12.53
C LYS A 23 3.69 1.88 12.24
N ALA A 24 2.84 2.06 11.23
CA ALA A 24 2.24 3.36 10.93
C ALA A 24 1.37 3.84 12.10
N LEU A 25 0.52 2.97 12.64
CA LEU A 25 -0.37 3.30 13.75
C LEU A 25 0.37 3.56 15.07
N ILE A 26 1.37 2.74 15.40
CA ILE A 26 2.13 2.85 16.65
C ILE A 26 3.13 4.01 16.58
N GLY A 27 3.81 4.18 15.44
CA GLY A 27 4.80 5.24 15.25
C GLY A 27 4.19 6.64 15.19
N GLY A 28 2.93 6.75 14.73
CA GLY A 28 2.20 8.02 14.68
C GLY A 28 2.99 9.14 14.01
N ASN A 29 2.93 10.33 14.59
CA ASN A 29 3.62 11.52 14.07
C ASN A 29 5.07 11.65 14.54
N ALA A 30 5.68 10.58 15.06
CA ALA A 30 7.10 10.62 15.42
C ALA A 30 7.93 10.84 14.15
N VAL A 31 8.70 11.94 14.13
CA VAL A 31 9.63 12.25 13.04
C VAL A 31 10.87 11.39 13.24
N VAL A 32 11.17 10.55 12.24
CA VAL A 32 12.27 9.56 12.32
C VAL A 32 13.62 10.24 12.21
N ASN A 33 13.70 11.21 11.29
CA ASN A 33 14.91 11.95 11.04
C ASN A 33 14.55 13.44 10.86
N PRO A 34 14.64 14.24 11.94
CA PRO A 34 14.33 15.67 11.88
C PRO A 34 15.34 16.45 11.03
N GLU A 35 16.53 15.88 10.78
CA GLU A 35 17.59 16.48 9.96
C GLU A 35 17.43 16.17 8.46
N ALA A 36 16.41 15.41 8.06
CA ALA A 36 16.17 15.06 6.67
C ALA A 36 15.60 16.25 5.87
N MET A 37 15.96 16.33 4.58
CA MET A 37 15.48 17.37 3.66
C MET A 37 13.93 17.45 3.60
N ILE A 38 13.24 16.33 3.85
CA ILE A 38 11.80 16.27 4.11
C ILE A 38 11.61 15.38 5.35
N PRO A 39 11.29 15.94 6.52
CA PRO A 39 11.12 15.17 7.74
C PRO A 39 9.79 14.40 7.70
N PHE A 40 9.83 13.17 7.19
CA PHE A 40 8.68 12.27 7.22
C PHE A 40 8.46 11.69 8.61
N THR A 41 7.20 11.64 9.01
CA THR A 41 6.76 10.88 10.18
C THR A 41 6.82 9.37 9.94
N GLU A 42 6.90 8.56 11.00
CA GLU A 42 6.76 7.10 10.89
C GLU A 42 5.45 6.71 10.21
N PHE A 43 4.36 7.44 10.48
CA PHE A 43 3.08 7.22 9.82
C PHE A 43 3.19 7.41 8.29
N GLU A 44 3.74 8.53 7.83
CA GLU A 44 3.88 8.82 6.41
C GLU A 44 4.82 7.83 5.72
N ARG A 45 5.98 7.56 6.31
CA ARG A 45 6.98 6.65 5.73
C ARG A 45 6.39 5.26 5.54
N ASN A 46 5.76 4.70 6.58
CA ASN A 46 5.21 3.36 6.52
C ASN A 46 3.94 3.31 5.63
N SER A 47 3.16 4.40 5.57
CA SER A 47 2.04 4.52 4.63
C SER A 47 2.52 4.52 3.17
N ILE A 48 3.62 5.19 2.84
CA ILE A 48 4.22 5.16 1.49
C ILE A 48 4.62 3.71 1.13
N PHE A 49 5.27 2.99 2.04
CA PHE A 49 5.61 1.59 1.82
C PHE A 49 4.38 0.69 1.62
N LEU A 50 3.30 0.90 2.38
CA LEU A 50 2.01 0.23 2.14
C LEU A 50 1.46 0.54 0.74
N GLY A 51 1.52 1.81 0.33
CA GLY A 51 1.02 2.26 -0.96
C GLY A 51 1.78 1.62 -2.13
N ILE A 52 3.11 1.58 -2.07
CA ILE A 52 3.94 0.89 -3.08
C ILE A 52 3.59 -0.60 -3.15
N GLY A 53 3.30 -1.22 -2.00
CA GLY A 53 2.86 -2.61 -1.90
C GLY A 53 1.48 -2.90 -2.49
N PHE A 54 0.69 -1.89 -2.88
CA PHE A 54 -0.68 -2.08 -3.39
C PHE A 54 -0.74 -2.98 -4.62
N ILE A 55 0.05 -2.67 -5.66
CA ILE A 55 0.06 -3.42 -6.93
C ILE A 55 0.40 -4.90 -6.69
N PRO A 56 1.54 -5.25 -6.05
CA PRO A 56 1.85 -6.65 -5.80
C PRO A 56 0.83 -7.33 -4.87
N MET A 57 0.23 -6.60 -3.92
CA MET A 57 -0.81 -7.16 -3.05
C MET A 57 -2.07 -7.52 -3.85
N VAL A 58 -2.58 -6.61 -4.68
CA VAL A 58 -3.76 -6.85 -5.54
C VAL A 58 -3.52 -8.04 -6.48
N LEU A 59 -2.33 -8.12 -7.08
CA LEU A 59 -1.96 -9.27 -7.90
C LEU A 59 -2.00 -10.57 -7.11
N SER A 60 -1.45 -10.58 -5.88
CA SER A 60 -1.50 -11.77 -5.00
C SER A 60 -2.93 -12.19 -4.66
N CYS A 61 -3.85 -11.24 -4.43
CA CYS A 61 -5.27 -11.51 -4.19
C CYS A 61 -5.91 -12.18 -5.42
N ILE A 62 -5.67 -11.65 -6.62
CA ILE A 62 -6.21 -12.20 -7.88
C ILE A 62 -5.65 -13.60 -8.13
N PHE A 63 -4.34 -13.79 -7.95
CA PHE A 63 -3.69 -15.09 -8.07
C PHE A 63 -4.25 -16.12 -7.09
N LEU A 64 -4.59 -15.72 -5.86
CA LEU A 64 -5.19 -16.61 -4.88
C LEU A 64 -6.60 -17.02 -5.30
N ILE A 65 -7.42 -16.07 -5.72
CA ILE A 65 -8.79 -16.32 -6.17
C ILE A 65 -8.81 -17.29 -7.35
N TYR A 66 -7.92 -17.08 -8.32
CA TYR A 66 -7.81 -17.94 -9.50
C TYR A 66 -7.25 -19.32 -9.14
N ALA A 67 -6.17 -19.38 -8.37
CA ALA A 67 -5.53 -20.65 -8.00
C ALA A 67 -6.44 -21.53 -7.13
N CYS A 68 -7.20 -20.94 -6.20
CA CYS A 68 -8.11 -21.66 -5.31
C CYS A 68 -9.51 -21.85 -5.87
N ASP A 69 -9.79 -21.38 -7.11
CA ASP A 69 -11.12 -21.42 -7.75
C ASP A 69 -12.24 -20.92 -6.82
N ILE A 70 -12.01 -19.78 -6.16
CA ILE A 70 -12.97 -19.22 -5.20
C ILE A 70 -14.18 -18.70 -5.97
N LYS A 71 -15.34 -19.36 -5.86
CA LYS A 71 -16.57 -18.97 -6.57
C LYS A 71 -17.47 -18.02 -5.78
N THR A 72 -17.41 -18.08 -4.45
CA THR A 72 -18.29 -17.28 -3.57
C THR A 72 -17.85 -15.81 -3.54
N LYS A 73 -18.77 -14.89 -3.84
CA LYS A 73 -18.51 -13.43 -3.82
C LYS A 73 -17.98 -12.94 -2.46
N ILE A 74 -18.58 -13.42 -1.36
CA ILE A 74 -18.16 -13.04 0.01
C ILE A 74 -16.69 -13.42 0.27
N LYS A 75 -16.30 -14.64 -0.09
CA LYS A 75 -14.90 -15.10 0.08
C LYS A 75 -13.94 -14.30 -0.80
N ARG A 76 -14.34 -13.91 -2.00
CA ARG A 76 -13.52 -13.04 -2.87
C ARG A 76 -13.28 -11.67 -2.24
N ILE A 77 -14.33 -11.06 -1.67
CA ILE A 77 -14.21 -9.75 -1.00
C ILE A 77 -13.28 -9.86 0.21
N LEU A 78 -13.38 -10.93 1.01
CA LEU A 78 -12.50 -11.17 2.15
C LEU A 78 -11.03 -11.31 1.74
N VAL A 79 -10.75 -11.95 0.59
CA VAL A 79 -9.40 -12.06 0.04
C VAL A 79 -8.88 -10.71 -0.47
N PHE A 80 -9.77 -9.82 -0.89
CA PHE A 80 -9.41 -8.48 -1.34
C PHE A 80 -9.18 -7.47 -0.22
N THR A 81 -9.56 -7.78 1.02
CA THR A 81 -9.42 -6.89 2.18
C THR A 81 -8.02 -6.27 2.32
N PRO A 82 -6.90 -7.03 2.31
CA PRO A 82 -5.58 -6.42 2.40
C PRO A 82 -5.25 -5.52 1.20
N GLY A 83 -5.75 -5.85 0.01
CA GLY A 83 -5.64 -4.99 -1.18
C GLY A 83 -6.31 -3.63 -0.96
N ILE A 84 -7.51 -3.61 -0.38
CA ILE A 84 -8.23 -2.37 -0.04
C ILE A 84 -7.44 -1.54 0.98
N ILE A 85 -6.91 -2.18 2.02
CA ILE A 85 -6.11 -1.52 3.06
C ILE A 85 -4.88 -0.84 2.45
N THR A 86 -4.17 -1.51 1.54
CA THR A 86 -3.03 -0.92 0.81
C THR A 86 -3.43 0.12 -0.24
N GLY A 87 -4.67 0.07 -0.74
CA GLY A 87 -5.17 0.97 -1.78
C GLY A 87 -5.37 2.41 -1.29
N ILE A 88 -5.80 2.60 -0.05
CA ILE A 88 -5.98 3.93 0.55
C ILE A 88 -4.67 4.75 0.52
N PRO A 89 -3.55 4.27 1.11
CA PRO A 89 -2.30 5.01 1.07
C PRO A 89 -1.73 5.14 -0.35
N PHE A 90 -2.00 4.19 -1.25
CA PHE A 90 -1.61 4.33 -2.65
C PHE A 90 -2.32 5.52 -3.34
N VAL A 91 -3.64 5.65 -3.17
CA VAL A 91 -4.41 6.75 -3.74
C VAL A 91 -3.98 8.09 -3.17
N VAL A 92 -3.77 8.17 -1.84
CA VAL A 92 -3.27 9.39 -1.18
C VAL A 92 -1.89 9.76 -1.72
N GLY A 93 -0.96 8.80 -1.80
CA GLY A 93 0.38 9.03 -2.33
C GLY A 93 0.39 9.48 -3.78
N ALA A 94 -0.38 8.80 -4.65
CA ALA A 94 -0.52 9.18 -6.05
C ALA A 94 -1.14 10.58 -6.21
N GLY A 95 -2.18 10.90 -5.43
CA GLY A 95 -2.81 12.22 -5.44
C GLY A 95 -1.84 13.34 -5.06
N MET A 96 -1.04 13.12 -4.01
CA MET A 96 -0.01 14.09 -3.60
C MET A 96 1.01 14.38 -4.70
N ILE A 97 1.50 13.33 -5.38
CA ILE A 97 2.45 13.48 -6.50
C ILE A 97 1.83 14.30 -7.64
N ILE A 98 0.59 13.99 -8.02
CA ILE A 98 -0.12 14.70 -9.08
C ILE A 98 -0.26 16.18 -8.73
N ILE A 99 -0.71 16.50 -7.52
CA ILE A 99 -0.87 17.88 -7.05
C ILE A 99 0.47 18.63 -7.06
N MET A 100 1.54 18.01 -6.55
CA MET A 100 2.88 18.61 -6.57
C MET A 100 3.35 18.92 -7.99
N MET A 101 3.10 18.02 -8.94
CA MET A 101 3.46 18.21 -10.35
C MET A 101 2.71 19.40 -10.96
N PHE A 102 1.41 19.54 -10.67
CA PHE A 102 0.62 20.69 -11.11
C PHE A 102 1.11 22.02 -10.51
N LEU A 103 1.43 22.04 -9.22
CA LEU A 103 1.96 23.25 -8.56
C LEU A 103 3.35 23.63 -9.10
N GLY A 104 4.23 22.65 -9.29
CA GLY A 104 5.55 22.87 -9.90
C GLY A 104 5.46 23.42 -11.32
N LEU A 105 4.56 22.85 -12.13
CA LEU A 105 4.30 23.34 -13.48
C LEU A 105 3.74 24.78 -13.47
N LYS A 106 2.80 25.08 -12.57
CA LYS A 106 2.24 26.43 -12.41
C LYS A 106 3.34 27.44 -12.07
N ASN A 107 4.21 27.12 -11.11
CA ASN A 107 5.33 28.00 -10.76
C ASN A 107 6.33 28.18 -11.90
N ALA A 108 6.60 27.14 -12.70
CA ALA A 108 7.54 27.24 -13.83
C ALA A 108 7.00 28.06 -15.01
N ILE A 109 5.68 28.21 -15.15
CA ILE A 109 5.03 28.96 -16.24
C ILE A 109 4.70 30.41 -15.83
N LEU A 110 4.34 30.64 -14.56
CA LEU A 110 3.89 31.94 -14.04
C LEU A 110 4.93 32.70 -13.20
N GLY A 111 6.07 32.08 -12.88
CA GLY A 111 7.21 32.69 -12.21
C GLY A 111 8.29 33.11 -13.20
#